data_AF-A0A534UWV7-F1
#
_entry.id   AF-A0A534UWV7-F1
#
_cell.length_a   1.000
_cell.length_b   1.000
_cell.length_c   1.000
_cell.angle_alpha   90.00
_cell.angle_beta   90.00
_cell.angle_gamma   90.00
#
_symmetry.space_group_name_H-M   'P 1'
#
loop_
_entity.id
_entity.type
_entity.pdbx_description
1 polymer ?
#
loop_
_entity_poly.entity_id
_entity_poly.type
_entity_poly.pdbx_seq_one_letter_code
_entity_poly.pdbx_strand_id
1 'polypeptide(L)' 'RNGGRSLSQIREHMAKDSLVGWAWHPGEGRSPAPGTQAQFGALIRAWIVTGAHCPES' A
#
# COMPACT_ATOMS: atom_id res chain seq x y z
N ARG A 1 0.05 -13.99 5.46
CA ARG A 1 -1.12 -14.50 4.69
C ARG A 1 -2.04 -13.34 4.34
N ASN A 2 -2.69 -13.35 3.17
CA ASN A 2 -3.45 -12.22 2.60
C ASN A 2 -4.94 -12.11 3.05
N GLY A 3 -5.36 -12.91 4.03
CA GLY A 3 -6.74 -12.86 4.55
C GLY A 3 -7.84 -13.12 3.50
N GLY A 4 -7.58 -14.00 2.53
CA GLY A 4 -8.54 -14.35 1.46
C GLY A 4 -8.60 -13.37 0.28
N ARG A 5 -7.80 -12.29 0.28
CA ARG A 5 -7.76 -11.32 -0.82
C ARG A 5 -6.76 -11.71 -1.90
N SER A 6 -7.11 -11.43 -3.15
CA SER A 6 -6.20 -11.51 -4.30
C SER A 6 -5.17 -10.37 -4.29
N LEU A 7 -4.05 -10.56 -4.98
CA LEU A 7 -3.01 -9.51 -5.12
C LEU A 7 -3.55 -8.24 -5.80
N SER A 8 -4.48 -8.39 -6.75
CA SER A 8 -5.12 -7.23 -7.40
C SER A 8 -5.97 -6.43 -6.41
N GLN A 9 -6.73 -7.11 -5.54
CA GLN A 9 -7.50 -6.46 -4.47
C GLN A 9 -6.60 -5.76 -3.46
N ILE A 10 -5.45 -6.36 -3.13
CA ILE A 10 -4.45 -5.72 -2.26
C ILE A 10 -3.92 -4.45 -2.92
N ARG A 11 -3.51 -4.51 -4.19
CA ARG A 11 -3.01 -3.35 -4.92
C ARG A 11 -4.02 -2.21 -4.96
N GLU A 12 -5.28 -2.53 -5.24
CA GLU A 12 -6.35 -1.54 -5.31
C GLU A 12 -6.56 -0.86 -3.95
N HIS A 13 -6.66 -1.65 -2.88
CA HIS A 13 -6.80 -1.13 -1.52
C HIS A 13 -5.61 -0.23 -1.12
N MET A 14 -4.38 -0.68 -1.37
CA MET A 14 -3.18 0.10 -1.03
C MET A 14 -3.06 1.40 -1.85
N ALA A 15 -3.43 1.36 -3.14
CA ALA A 15 -3.21 2.48 -4.06
C ALA A 15 -4.33 3.53 -4.04
N LYS A 16 -5.55 3.19 -3.62
CA LYS A 16 -6.72 4.07 -3.80
C LYS A 16 -7.61 4.23 -2.58
N ASP A 17 -7.52 3.36 -1.58
CA ASP A 17 -8.40 3.47 -0.41
C ASP A 17 -8.06 4.73 0.39
N SER A 18 -9.10 5.48 0.77
CA SER A 18 -8.95 6.78 1.42
C SER A 18 -8.39 6.66 2.84
N LEU A 19 -8.71 5.56 3.54
CA LEU A 19 -8.14 5.28 4.86
C LEU A 19 -6.62 5.04 4.80
N VAL A 20 -6.15 4.39 3.73
CA VAL A 20 -4.70 4.26 3.47
C VAL A 20 -4.13 5.63 3.06
N GLY A 21 -4.84 6.35 2.19
CA GLY A 21 -4.45 7.69 1.71
C GLY A 21 -4.31 8.74 2.81
N TRP A 22 -5.02 8.56 3.93
CA TRP A 22 -4.90 9.42 5.10
C TRP A 22 -3.47 9.54 5.64
N ALA A 23 -2.61 8.54 5.40
CA ALA A 23 -1.20 8.60 5.79
C ALA A 23 -0.44 9.80 5.19
N TRP A 24 -0.87 10.32 4.04
CA TRP A 24 -0.24 11.48 3.38
C TRP A 24 -0.96 12.81 3.66
N HIS A 25 -2.15 12.77 4.25
CA HIS A 25 -2.89 13.94 4.71
C HIS A 25 -3.41 13.71 6.14
N PRO A 26 -2.51 13.51 7.12
CA PRO A 26 -2.93 13.16 8.46
C PRO A 26 -3.48 14.39 9.20
N GLY A 27 -4.16 14.14 10.31
CA GLY A 27 -4.63 15.19 11.22
C GLY A 27 -3.49 15.95 11.90
N GLU A 28 -3.84 17.03 12.60
CA GLU A 28 -2.92 17.94 13.27
C GLU A 28 -1.91 17.21 14.18
N GLY A 29 -0.67 17.70 14.20
CA GLY A 29 0.42 17.17 15.02
C GLY A 29 1.07 15.88 14.49
N ARG A 30 0.62 15.34 13.34
CA ARG A 30 1.23 14.16 12.72
C ARG A 30 2.07 14.52 11.51
N SER A 31 3.18 13.81 11.33
CA SER A 31 4.01 13.91 10.13
C SER A 31 3.41 13.06 9.00
N PRO A 32 3.26 13.59 7.78
CA PRO A 32 2.87 12.80 6.62
C PRO A 32 3.87 11.68 6.34
N ALA A 33 3.38 10.57 5.78
CA ALA A 33 4.24 9.54 5.23
C ALA A 33 5.14 10.10 4.12
N PRO A 34 6.38 9.60 3.96
CA PRO A 34 7.25 10.02 2.87
C PRO A 34 6.65 9.65 1.50
N GLY A 35 6.95 10.46 0.49
CA GLY A 35 6.46 10.25 -0.88
C GLY A 35 4.96 10.51 -1.03
N THR A 36 4.27 9.66 -1.81
CA THR A 36 2.84 9.80 -2.15
C THR A 36 2.15 8.43 -2.19
N GLN A 37 0.82 8.39 -2.03
CA GLN A 37 0.04 7.16 -2.17
C GLN A 37 0.19 6.55 -3.59
N ALA A 38 0.31 7.39 -4.61
CA ALA A 38 0.51 6.94 -5.99
C ALA A 38 1.85 6.18 -6.15
N GLN A 39 2.94 6.71 -5.57
CA GLN A 39 4.22 6.02 -5.53
C GLN A 39 4.13 4.71 -4.74
N PHE A 40 3.44 4.71 -3.59
CA PHE A 40 3.21 3.50 -2.82
C PHE A 40 2.45 2.43 -3.63
N GLY A 41 1.39 2.81 -4.33
CA GLY A 41 0.65 1.92 -5.22
C GLY A 41 1.51 1.35 -6.36
N ALA A 42 2.46 2.14 -6.89
CA ALA A 42 3.42 1.68 -7.88
C ALA A 42 4.41 0.66 -7.29
N LEU A 43 4.89 0.88 -6.07
CA LEU A 43 5.77 -0.06 -5.37
C LEU A 43 5.06 -1.39 -5.07
N ILE A 44 3.79 -1.35 -4.64
CA ILE A 44 2.98 -2.57 -4.43
C ILE A 44 2.81 -3.33 -5.75
N ARG A 45 2.57 -2.63 -6.86
CA ARG A 45 2.52 -3.26 -8.18
C ARG A 45 3.85 -3.94 -8.53
N ALA A 46 4.97 -3.25 -8.31
CA ALA A 46 6.30 -3.80 -8.60
C ALA A 46 6.55 -5.09 -7.79
N TRP A 47 6.25 -5.07 -6.48
CA TRP A 47 6.35 -6.25 -5.62
C TRP A 47 5.49 -7.42 -6.10
N ILE A 48 4.26 -7.14 -6.56
CA ILE A 48 3.37 -8.17 -7.14
C ILE A 48 3.97 -8.77 -8.42
N VAL A 49 4.52 -7.93 -9.30
CA VAL A 49 5.15 -8.37 -10.56
C VAL A 49 6.36 -9.27 -10.28
N THR A 50 7.12 -9.00 -9.22
CA THR A 50 8.25 -9.83 -8.79
C THR A 50 7.83 -11.08 -8.00
N GLY A 51 6.56 -11.48 -8.03
CA GLY A 51 6.08 -12.70 -7.38
C GLY A 51 5.52 -12.53 -5.97
N ALA A 52 5.37 -11.29 -5.48
CA ALA A 52 4.83 -10.98 -4.16
C ALA A 52 5.47 -11.78 -3.01
N HIS A 53 6.79 -11.99 -3.08
CA HIS A 53 7.52 -12.78 -2.10
C HIS A 53 7.39 -12.17 -0.70
N CYS A 54 7.12 -13.04 0.27
CA CYS A 54 7.18 -12.72 1.69
C CYS A 54 8.40 -13.46 2.28
N PRO A 55 9.26 -12.81 3.07
CA PRO A 55 10.30 -13.51 3.81
C PRO A 55 9.70 -14.58 4.71
N GLU A 56 10.44 -15.67 4.93
CA GLU A 56 10.13 -16.59 6.02
C GLU A 56 10.36 -15.86 7.35
N SER A 57 9.41 -16.04 8.28
CA SER A 57 9.40 -15.42 9.61
C SER A 57 10.34 -16.10 10.58
#